data_AF-A0A512H5Y8-F1
#
_entry.id   AF-A0A512H5Y8-F1
#
_cell.length_a   1.000
_cell.length_b   1.000
_cell.length_c   1.000
_cell.angle_alpha   90.00
_cell.angle_beta   90.00
_cell.angle_gamma   90.00
#
_symmetry.space_group_name_H-M   'P 1'
#
loop_
_entity.id
_entity.type
_entity.pdbx_description
1 polymer ?
#
loop_
_entity_poly.entity_id
_entity_poly.type
_entity_poly.pdbx_seq_one_letter_code
_entity_poly.pdbx_strand_id
1 'polypeptide(L)'
;MSSTSSSHPTPQPAPLSPSPDAPGRLAVRAAVRAALGRDPATEAAARDAIVARLATPGPGPVPTRARPDDAGRVDAFIARARAAAAEVSVVPGGSTTDTSVLPDGSTADTSVLPGGSAAGLPARLGHLIAEWLRGHGLPPVLVTDDDPFLAALDGVSGLSLRPGRPSPTDRVSLCRGLAGVAETGSVLLDSRPGRAATLAVLPENQIVVLDPADVVGGLNDAVTRLRAGFGTTLPASVMIVTGPSRTGDIEQTLQMGAHGPLRLHIILVDRPVPDRP
;
A
#
# COMPACT_ATOMS: atom_id res chain seq x y z
N MET A 1 -56.56 -27.62 10.88
CA MET A 1 -56.07 -27.31 12.23
C MET A 1 -55.00 -26.25 12.07
N SER A 2 -55.35 -25.02 12.45
CA SER A 2 -54.64 -23.80 12.07
C SER A 2 -53.37 -23.60 12.89
N SER A 3 -52.32 -23.19 12.20
CA SER A 3 -51.03 -22.70 12.68
C SER A 3 -51.14 -21.32 13.35
N THR A 4 -50.47 -21.12 14.49
CA THR A 4 -50.10 -19.78 14.98
C THR A 4 -48.65 -19.81 15.47
N SER A 5 -47.77 -19.22 14.65
CA SER A 5 -46.39 -18.91 14.99
C SER A 5 -46.35 -17.55 15.68
N SER A 6 -45.85 -17.50 16.92
CA SER A 6 -45.67 -16.26 17.68
C SER A 6 -44.42 -15.51 17.17
N SER A 7 -44.62 -14.36 16.56
CA SER A 7 -43.55 -13.41 16.19
C SER A 7 -43.38 -12.39 17.31
N HIS A 8 -42.22 -12.40 17.97
CA HIS A 8 -41.81 -11.33 18.88
C HIS A 8 -41.37 -10.10 18.06
N PRO A 9 -41.97 -8.92 18.24
CA PRO A 9 -41.52 -7.70 17.57
C PRO A 9 -40.27 -7.15 18.26
N THR A 10 -39.22 -6.90 17.47
CA THR A 10 -38.04 -6.13 17.88
C THR A 10 -38.47 -4.69 18.19
N PRO A 11 -38.12 -4.09 19.35
CA PRO A 11 -38.49 -2.71 19.64
C PRO A 11 -37.76 -1.77 18.67
N GLN A 12 -38.54 -1.05 17.88
CA GLN A 12 -38.05 0.05 17.05
C GLN A 12 -37.57 1.18 17.97
N PRO A 13 -36.36 1.73 17.82
CA PRO A 13 -35.91 2.84 18.66
C PRO A 13 -36.84 4.03 18.42
N ALA A 14 -37.45 4.54 19.49
CA ALA A 14 -38.28 5.73 19.43
C ALA A 14 -37.47 6.89 18.82
N PRO A 15 -38.05 7.72 17.93
CA PRO A 15 -37.40 8.93 17.48
C PRO A 15 -37.06 9.77 18.73
N LEU A 16 -35.79 10.17 18.85
CA LEU A 16 -35.33 11.03 19.94
C LEU A 16 -36.16 12.31 19.92
N SER A 17 -37.11 12.42 20.85
CA SER A 17 -37.84 13.66 21.10
C SER A 17 -36.80 14.75 21.40
N PRO A 18 -36.92 15.96 20.80
CA PRO A 18 -35.98 17.03 21.05
C PRO A 18 -35.91 17.31 22.56
N SER A 19 -34.69 17.31 23.11
CA SER A 19 -34.45 17.65 24.51
C SER A 19 -35.06 19.04 24.83
N PRO A 20 -35.75 19.21 25.96
CA PRO A 20 -36.39 20.46 26.35
C PRO A 20 -35.41 21.65 26.51
N ASP A 21 -34.09 21.39 26.57
CA ASP A 21 -33.02 22.41 26.61
C ASP A 21 -32.55 22.90 25.21
N ALA A 22 -33.15 22.40 24.13
CA ALA A 22 -32.85 22.81 22.75
C ALA A 22 -32.92 24.33 22.50
N PRO A 23 -33.87 25.11 23.07
CA PRO A 23 -33.97 26.54 22.82
C PRO A 23 -32.78 27.32 23.38
N GLY A 24 -32.32 26.97 24.59
CA GLY A 24 -31.22 27.65 25.28
C GLY A 24 -29.88 27.44 24.56
N ARG A 25 -29.59 26.20 24.16
CA ARG A 25 -28.37 25.88 23.41
C ARG A 25 -28.33 26.56 22.04
N LEU A 26 -29.48 26.67 21.36
CA LEU A 26 -29.59 27.39 20.08
C LEU A 26 -29.36 28.89 20.27
N ALA A 27 -29.95 29.49 21.31
CA ALA A 27 -29.76 30.90 21.65
C ALA A 27 -28.31 31.23 21.99
N VAL A 28 -27.64 30.41 22.81
CA VAL A 28 -26.21 30.57 23.14
C VAL A 28 -25.36 30.47 21.87
N ARG A 29 -25.62 29.50 20.98
CA ARG A 29 -24.90 29.38 19.71
C ARG A 29 -25.17 30.54 18.75
N ALA A 30 -26.36 31.12 18.78
CA ALA A 30 -26.68 32.31 17.98
C ALA A 30 -25.95 33.55 18.52
N ALA A 31 -25.91 33.73 19.84
CA ALA A 31 -25.17 34.82 20.48
C ALA A 31 -23.65 34.74 20.22
N VAL A 32 -23.05 33.55 20.33
CA VAL A 32 -21.63 33.32 20.01
C VAL A 32 -21.34 33.63 18.54
N ARG A 33 -22.22 33.22 17.61
CA ARG A 33 -22.06 33.52 16.18
C ARG A 33 -22.18 35.00 15.87
N ALA A 34 -23.14 35.70 16.47
CA ALA A 34 -23.29 37.14 16.36
C ALA A 34 -22.06 37.90 16.91
N ALA A 35 -21.53 37.49 18.07
CA ALA A 35 -20.32 38.08 18.66
C ALA A 35 -19.06 37.87 17.79
N LEU A 36 -19.02 36.79 16.99
CA LEU A 36 -17.96 36.52 16.02
C LEU A 36 -18.19 37.16 14.65
N GLY A 37 -19.22 38.00 14.49
CA GLY A 37 -19.58 38.63 13.21
C GLY A 37 -20.08 37.63 12.16
N ARG A 38 -20.57 36.45 12.58
CA ARG A 38 -21.10 35.39 11.73
C ARG A 38 -22.62 35.44 11.74
N ASP A 39 -23.19 36.34 10.96
CA ASP A 39 -24.64 36.36 10.71
C ASP A 39 -25.04 35.24 9.72
N PRO A 40 -26.34 34.89 9.62
CA PRO A 40 -26.81 33.81 8.75
C PRO A 40 -26.47 33.97 7.26
N ALA A 41 -26.40 35.21 6.74
CA ALA A 41 -26.04 35.49 5.37
C ALA A 41 -24.53 35.32 5.15
N THR A 42 -23.71 35.78 6.09
CA THR A 42 -22.25 35.58 6.07
C THR A 42 -21.89 34.09 6.21
N GLU A 43 -22.62 33.33 7.04
CA GLU A 43 -22.47 31.87 7.14
C GLU A 43 -22.90 31.15 5.85
N ALA A 44 -24.01 31.57 5.24
CA ALA A 44 -24.48 31.01 3.97
C ALA A 44 -23.45 31.27 2.86
N ALA A 45 -22.94 32.50 2.72
CA ALA A 45 -21.92 32.84 1.74
C ALA A 45 -20.61 32.06 1.97
N ALA A 46 -20.17 31.93 3.24
CA ALA A 46 -18.99 31.14 3.58
C ALA A 46 -19.16 29.65 3.27
N ARG A 47 -20.34 29.09 3.57
CA ARG A 47 -20.70 27.71 3.22
C ARG A 47 -20.71 27.52 1.71
N ASP A 48 -21.35 28.42 0.96
CA ASP A 48 -21.47 28.32 -0.48
C ASP A 48 -20.09 28.44 -1.16
N ALA A 49 -19.21 29.32 -0.64
CA ALA A 49 -17.81 29.40 -1.07
C ALA A 49 -17.02 28.11 -0.77
N ILE A 50 -17.25 27.46 0.38
CA ILE A 50 -16.65 26.16 0.70
C ILE A 50 -17.18 25.09 -0.26
N VAL A 51 -18.49 25.02 -0.49
CA VAL A 51 -19.12 24.06 -1.40
C VAL A 51 -18.61 24.24 -2.83
N ALA A 52 -18.50 25.48 -3.32
CA ALA A 52 -17.93 25.77 -4.63
C ALA A 52 -16.47 25.30 -4.75
N ARG A 53 -15.64 25.52 -3.70
CA ARG A 53 -14.25 25.06 -3.66
C ARG A 53 -14.13 23.54 -3.56
N LEU A 54 -15.05 22.88 -2.85
CA LEU A 54 -15.11 21.41 -2.78
C LEU A 54 -15.59 20.79 -4.11
N ALA A 55 -16.48 21.49 -4.84
CA ALA A 55 -16.95 21.05 -6.15
C ALA A 55 -15.87 21.15 -7.23
N THR A 56 -14.92 22.08 -7.09
CA THR A 56 -13.77 22.25 -8.01
C THR A 56 -12.47 22.44 -7.24
N PRO A 57 -11.90 21.36 -6.67
CA PRO A 57 -10.68 21.46 -5.90
C PRO A 57 -9.50 21.85 -6.81
N GLY A 58 -8.90 23.02 -6.56
CA GLY A 58 -7.61 23.36 -7.17
C GLY A 58 -6.46 22.51 -6.58
N PRO A 59 -5.38 22.25 -7.33
CA PRO A 59 -4.23 21.53 -6.80
C PRO A 59 -3.61 22.35 -5.65
N GLY A 60 -3.46 21.71 -4.49
CA GLY A 60 -2.76 22.32 -3.36
C GLY A 60 -1.28 22.59 -3.69
N PRO A 61 -0.57 23.36 -2.84
CA PRO A 61 0.87 23.54 -2.99
C PRO A 61 1.58 22.17 -2.95
N VAL A 62 2.24 21.82 -4.06
CA VAL A 62 3.02 20.59 -4.20
C VAL A 62 4.49 20.90 -3.88
N PRO A 63 5.10 20.26 -2.87
CA PRO A 63 6.52 20.47 -2.56
C PRO A 63 7.40 20.17 -3.77
N THR A 64 8.52 20.90 -3.95
CA THR A 64 9.45 20.67 -5.07
C THR A 64 9.95 19.22 -5.12
N ARG A 65 10.16 18.61 -3.95
CA ARG A 65 10.55 17.19 -3.81
C ARG A 65 9.50 16.18 -4.32
N ALA A 66 8.25 16.59 -4.46
CA ALA A 66 7.17 15.79 -5.04
C ALA A 66 7.07 15.94 -6.57
N ARG A 67 7.99 16.70 -7.19
CA ARG A 67 8.12 16.84 -8.65
C ARG A 67 9.49 16.36 -9.14
N PRO A 68 9.89 15.10 -8.89
CA PRO A 68 11.01 14.54 -9.63
C PRO A 68 10.66 14.54 -11.12
N ASP A 69 11.68 14.71 -11.95
CA ASP A 69 11.56 14.41 -13.38
C ASP A 69 11.23 12.92 -13.57
N ASP A 70 10.53 12.60 -14.67
CA ASP A 70 10.11 11.22 -14.93
C ASP A 70 11.29 10.25 -15.02
N ALA A 71 12.45 10.73 -15.49
CA ALA A 71 13.68 9.95 -15.59
C ALA A 71 14.34 9.66 -14.23
N GLY A 72 14.29 10.60 -13.27
CA GLY A 72 14.94 10.45 -11.95
C GLY A 72 14.00 9.98 -10.85
N ARG A 73 12.72 9.76 -11.14
CA ARG A 73 11.69 9.43 -10.14
C ARG A 73 11.99 8.13 -9.38
N VAL A 74 12.36 7.07 -10.10
CA VAL A 74 12.67 5.77 -9.49
C VAL A 74 13.93 5.87 -8.64
N ASP A 75 14.96 6.58 -9.12
CA ASP A 75 16.20 6.79 -8.36
C ASP A 75 15.96 7.61 -7.09
N ALA A 76 15.13 8.66 -7.18
CA ALA A 76 14.73 9.46 -6.02
C ALA A 76 13.97 8.60 -4.99
N PHE A 77 13.07 7.72 -5.44
CA PHE A 77 12.39 6.77 -4.57
C PHE A 77 13.38 5.81 -3.89
N ILE A 78 14.30 5.18 -4.64
CA ILE A 78 15.30 4.26 -4.09
C ILE A 78 16.15 4.98 -3.03
N ALA A 79 16.64 6.18 -3.35
CA ALA A 79 17.46 6.97 -2.45
C ALA A 79 16.71 7.32 -1.15
N ARG A 80 15.44 7.72 -1.25
CA ARG A 80 14.61 8.06 -0.08
C ARG A 80 14.22 6.85 0.74
N ALA A 81 13.86 5.73 0.10
CA ALA A 81 13.54 4.48 0.78
C ALA A 81 14.74 3.98 1.59
N ARG A 82 15.94 4.00 0.99
CA ARG A 82 17.20 3.67 1.70
C ARG A 82 17.51 4.65 2.83
N ALA A 83 17.28 5.95 2.63
CA ALA A 83 17.43 6.95 3.69
C ALA A 83 16.44 6.72 4.86
N ALA A 84 15.27 6.13 4.59
CA ALA A 84 14.32 5.67 5.60
C ALA A 84 14.68 4.30 6.21
N ALA A 85 15.85 3.74 5.87
CA ALA A 85 16.34 2.42 6.30
C ALA A 85 15.57 1.22 5.72
N ALA A 86 14.85 1.39 4.61
CA ALA A 86 14.38 0.25 3.83
C ALA A 86 15.53 -0.33 2.99
N GLU A 87 15.57 -1.65 2.86
CA GLU A 87 16.41 -2.32 1.85
C GLU A 87 15.72 -2.22 0.49
N VAL A 88 16.49 -1.99 -0.57
CA VAL A 88 15.93 -1.86 -1.92
C VAL A 88 16.78 -2.62 -2.94
N SER A 89 16.13 -3.56 -3.63
CA SER A 89 16.71 -4.35 -4.72
C SER A 89 15.97 -4.10 -6.04
N VAL A 90 16.65 -4.27 -7.16
CA VAL A 90 16.06 -4.14 -8.50
C VAL A 90 16.28 -5.45 -9.26
N VAL A 91 15.21 -6.01 -9.83
CA VAL A 91 15.24 -7.18 -10.70
C VAL A 91 14.80 -6.75 -12.10
N PRO A 92 15.72 -6.70 -13.09
CA PRO A 92 15.38 -6.30 -14.44
C PRO A 92 14.38 -7.24 -15.10
N GLY A 93 13.38 -6.69 -15.79
CA GLY A 93 12.38 -7.42 -16.57
C GLY A 93 12.90 -7.86 -17.92
N GLY A 94 13.98 -8.65 -17.98
CA GLY A 94 14.51 -9.12 -19.27
C GLY A 94 13.40 -9.72 -20.16
N SER A 95 13.32 -9.26 -21.40
CA SER A 95 12.45 -9.83 -22.44
C SER A 95 12.90 -11.26 -22.73
N THR A 96 11.97 -12.20 -22.78
CA THR A 96 12.21 -13.59 -23.24
C THR A 96 12.40 -13.68 -24.75
N THR A 97 12.99 -12.67 -25.38
CA THR A 97 13.26 -12.68 -26.82
C THR A 97 14.64 -12.09 -27.06
N ASP A 98 15.66 -12.89 -26.78
CA ASP A 98 16.92 -12.76 -27.49
C ASP A 98 17.34 -14.16 -27.94
N THR A 99 16.61 -14.66 -28.95
CA THR A 99 17.11 -15.77 -29.76
C THR A 99 18.25 -15.19 -30.58
N SER A 100 19.45 -15.15 -30.01
CA SER A 100 20.67 -15.02 -30.79
C SER A 100 20.83 -16.32 -31.58
N VAL A 101 20.15 -16.37 -32.73
CA VAL A 101 20.45 -17.34 -33.78
C VAL A 101 21.84 -16.98 -34.27
N LEU A 102 22.83 -17.82 -33.98
CA LEU A 102 24.12 -17.76 -34.65
C LEU A 102 23.88 -17.93 -36.17
N PRO A 103 24.66 -17.29 -37.05
CA PRO A 103 24.45 -17.31 -38.50
C PRO A 103 24.48 -18.71 -39.15
N ASP A 104 24.70 -19.78 -38.38
CA ASP A 104 24.70 -21.18 -38.81
C ASP A 104 23.43 -21.97 -38.45
N GLY A 105 22.45 -21.34 -37.77
CA GLY A 105 21.16 -21.97 -37.46
C GLY A 105 21.18 -22.99 -36.31
N SER A 106 22.24 -23.05 -35.49
CA SER A 106 22.24 -23.88 -34.28
C SER A 106 21.67 -23.14 -33.06
N THR A 107 20.89 -23.85 -32.24
CA THR A 107 20.48 -23.39 -30.90
C THR A 107 21.54 -23.80 -29.89
N ALA A 108 22.21 -22.84 -29.25
CA ALA A 108 23.16 -23.14 -28.20
C ALA A 108 22.45 -23.72 -26.96
N ASP A 109 22.93 -24.86 -26.47
CA ASP A 109 22.52 -25.44 -25.19
C ASP A 109 23.16 -24.64 -24.04
N THR A 110 22.43 -23.71 -23.45
CA THR A 110 22.89 -22.91 -22.29
C THR A 110 22.49 -23.56 -20.97
N SER A 111 23.23 -24.58 -20.56
CA SER A 111 23.33 -24.95 -19.15
C SER A 111 24.23 -23.94 -18.42
N VAL A 112 23.66 -22.85 -17.88
CA VAL A 112 24.40 -21.91 -17.01
C VAL A 112 23.54 -21.44 -15.84
N LEU A 113 23.96 -21.81 -14.63
CA LEU A 113 23.94 -20.96 -13.44
C LEU A 113 25.41 -20.90 -12.97
N PRO A 114 26.02 -19.73 -12.76
CA PRO A 114 25.55 -18.72 -11.81
C PRO A 114 25.54 -17.28 -12.37
N GLY A 115 24.55 -16.48 -11.93
CA GLY A 115 24.62 -15.02 -12.01
C GLY A 115 24.55 -14.40 -13.41
N GLY A 116 23.47 -14.66 -14.16
CA GLY A 116 23.12 -13.84 -15.33
C GLY A 116 22.41 -14.58 -16.46
N SER A 117 21.21 -14.10 -16.79
CA SER A 117 20.61 -14.08 -18.13
C SER A 117 19.72 -15.21 -18.67
N ALA A 118 19.63 -16.43 -18.09
CA ALA A 118 18.71 -17.46 -18.64
C ALA A 118 17.47 -17.76 -17.77
N ALA A 119 17.49 -17.40 -16.49
CA ALA A 119 16.41 -17.74 -15.58
C ALA A 119 15.24 -16.73 -15.71
N GLY A 120 14.02 -17.26 -15.87
CA GLY A 120 12.79 -16.47 -15.91
C GLY A 120 12.64 -15.55 -14.69
N LEU A 121 11.85 -14.49 -14.82
CA LEU A 121 11.67 -13.50 -13.77
C LEU A 121 11.31 -14.11 -12.38
N PRO A 122 10.40 -15.11 -12.27
CA PRO A 122 10.12 -15.77 -10.99
C PRO A 122 11.35 -16.42 -10.34
N ALA A 123 12.22 -17.07 -11.13
CA ALA A 123 13.42 -17.71 -10.62
C ALA A 123 14.43 -16.69 -10.05
N ARG A 124 14.64 -15.57 -10.76
CA ARG A 124 15.53 -14.49 -10.30
C ARG A 124 15.00 -13.81 -9.04
N LEU A 125 13.70 -13.51 -9.01
CA LEU A 125 13.05 -12.92 -7.84
C LEU A 125 13.06 -13.87 -6.65
N GLY A 126 12.69 -15.14 -6.86
CA GLY A 126 12.68 -16.16 -5.80
C GLY A 126 14.08 -16.42 -5.22
N HIS A 127 15.12 -16.44 -6.06
CA HIS A 127 16.51 -16.53 -5.59
C HIS A 127 16.89 -15.33 -4.71
N LEU A 128 16.59 -14.11 -5.15
CA LEU A 128 16.88 -12.89 -4.40
C LEU A 128 16.17 -12.87 -3.04
N ILE A 129 14.89 -13.27 -3.00
CA ILE A 129 14.13 -13.39 -1.74
C ILE A 129 14.76 -14.46 -0.85
N ALA A 130 15.06 -15.64 -1.37
CA ALA A 130 15.66 -16.72 -0.60
C ALA A 130 17.04 -16.35 -0.02
N GLU A 131 17.85 -15.60 -0.79
CA GLU A 131 19.13 -15.07 -0.32
C GLU A 131 18.94 -14.04 0.79
N TRP A 132 18.01 -13.10 0.62
CA TRP A 132 17.69 -12.10 1.64
C TRP A 132 17.21 -12.74 2.95
N LEU A 133 16.33 -13.73 2.87
CA LEU A 133 15.85 -14.49 4.04
C LEU A 133 16.99 -15.20 4.75
N ARG A 134 17.89 -15.85 3.99
CA ARG A 134 19.06 -16.55 4.54
C ARG A 134 20.02 -15.58 5.23
N GLY A 135 20.30 -14.43 4.60
CA GLY A 135 21.15 -13.38 5.16
C GLY A 135 20.64 -12.83 6.50
N HIS A 136 19.32 -12.88 6.71
CA HIS A 136 18.66 -12.43 7.94
C HIS A 136 18.29 -13.55 8.92
N GLY A 137 18.66 -14.81 8.64
CA GLY A 137 18.30 -15.96 9.49
C GLY A 137 16.79 -16.19 9.60
N LEU A 138 16.05 -15.90 8.53
CA LEU A 138 14.60 -16.05 8.46
C LEU A 138 14.22 -17.37 7.75
N PRO A 139 13.10 -18.00 8.13
CA PRO A 139 12.62 -19.18 7.43
C PRO A 139 12.17 -18.82 6.00
N PRO A 140 12.32 -19.73 5.01
CA PRO A 140 11.84 -19.52 3.65
C PRO A 140 10.32 -19.69 3.52
N VAL A 141 9.56 -19.37 4.57
CA VAL A 141 8.10 -19.48 4.62
C VAL A 141 7.54 -18.08 4.77
N LEU A 142 6.70 -17.68 3.81
CA LEU A 142 6.14 -16.33 3.75
C LEU A 142 4.62 -16.42 3.64
N VAL A 143 3.94 -15.54 4.37
CA VAL A 143 2.51 -15.31 4.15
C VAL A 143 2.34 -14.24 3.07
N THR A 144 1.46 -14.49 2.11
CA THR A 144 1.31 -13.62 0.93
C THR A 144 -0.13 -13.20 0.68
N ASP A 145 -0.31 -12.18 -0.16
CA ASP A 145 -1.59 -11.95 -0.83
C ASP A 145 -1.82 -12.95 -1.98
N ASP A 146 -3.04 -12.97 -2.50
CA ASP A 146 -3.51 -13.86 -3.58
C ASP A 146 -3.15 -13.34 -4.99
N ASP A 147 -1.99 -12.69 -5.15
CA ASP A 147 -1.51 -12.19 -6.44
C ASP A 147 -0.90 -13.33 -7.27
N PRO A 148 -1.36 -13.58 -8.51
CA PRO A 148 -0.87 -14.69 -9.34
C PRO A 148 0.63 -14.63 -9.63
N PHE A 149 1.22 -13.43 -9.71
CA PHE A 149 2.65 -13.27 -9.93
C PHE A 149 3.46 -13.68 -8.68
N LEU A 150 2.97 -13.39 -7.48
CA LEU A 150 3.59 -13.87 -6.25
C LEU A 150 3.39 -15.37 -6.07
N ALA A 151 2.22 -15.91 -6.40
CA ALA A 151 1.95 -17.34 -6.34
C ALA A 151 2.94 -18.16 -7.20
N ALA A 152 3.40 -17.61 -8.32
CA ALA A 152 4.42 -18.25 -9.18
C ALA A 152 5.81 -18.39 -8.54
N LEU A 153 6.03 -17.80 -7.36
CA LEU A 153 7.28 -17.94 -6.59
C LEU A 153 7.22 -19.12 -5.61
N ASP A 154 6.05 -19.75 -5.41
CA ASP A 154 5.94 -20.91 -4.52
C ASP A 154 6.78 -22.09 -5.05
N GLY A 155 7.56 -22.73 -4.18
CA GLY A 155 8.52 -23.78 -4.51
C GLY A 155 9.81 -23.28 -5.18
N VAL A 156 9.87 -22.03 -5.66
CA VAL A 156 11.07 -21.47 -6.30
C VAL A 156 12.14 -21.22 -5.25
N SER A 157 13.38 -21.69 -5.50
CA SER A 157 14.52 -21.49 -4.58
C SER A 157 14.25 -21.96 -3.14
N GLY A 158 13.33 -22.92 -2.96
CA GLY A 158 12.95 -23.45 -1.64
C GLY A 158 11.98 -22.55 -0.85
N LEU A 159 11.38 -21.54 -1.49
CA LEU A 159 10.34 -20.71 -0.87
C LEU A 159 9.05 -21.52 -0.72
N SER A 160 8.33 -21.28 0.37
CA SER A 160 6.96 -21.76 0.58
C SER A 160 6.06 -20.55 0.86
N LEU A 161 5.09 -20.33 -0.02
CA LEU A 161 4.16 -19.22 0.06
C LEU A 161 2.79 -19.70 0.52
N ARG A 162 2.27 -19.05 1.57
CA ARG A 162 0.92 -19.29 2.05
C ARG A 162 0.04 -18.06 1.82
N PRO A 163 -0.90 -18.09 0.86
CA PRO A 163 -1.84 -16.99 0.69
C PRO A 163 -2.77 -16.88 1.91
N GLY A 164 -3.10 -15.65 2.30
CA GLY A 164 -4.16 -15.38 3.27
C GLY A 164 -3.76 -14.44 4.40
N ARG A 165 -4.50 -14.52 5.52
CA ARG A 165 -4.22 -13.68 6.68
C ARG A 165 -2.98 -14.18 7.44
N PRO A 166 -2.06 -13.27 7.81
CA PRO A 166 -1.03 -13.55 8.79
C PRO A 166 -1.60 -13.98 10.14
N SER A 167 -0.87 -14.87 10.79
CA SER A 167 -1.00 -15.34 12.17
C SER A 167 0.21 -14.85 12.99
N PRO A 168 0.16 -14.87 14.33
CA PRO A 168 1.25 -14.37 15.17
C PRO A 168 2.59 -15.11 15.00
N THR A 169 2.60 -16.31 14.41
CA THR A 169 3.84 -17.07 14.16
C THR A 169 4.49 -16.75 12.82
N ASP A 170 3.80 -16.01 11.94
CA ASP A 170 4.35 -15.63 10.65
C ASP A 170 5.38 -14.54 10.80
N ARG A 171 6.62 -14.85 10.44
CA ARG A 171 7.76 -13.93 10.60
C ARG A 171 7.94 -13.01 9.40
N VAL A 172 7.45 -13.40 8.23
CA VAL A 172 7.68 -12.70 6.97
C VAL A 172 6.40 -12.59 6.15
N SER A 173 6.04 -11.38 5.72
CA SER A 173 5.04 -11.16 4.67
C SER A 173 5.68 -10.83 3.33
N LEU A 174 5.00 -11.25 2.26
CA LEU A 174 5.27 -10.88 0.89
C LEU A 174 4.00 -10.28 0.29
N CYS A 175 4.06 -9.08 -0.29
CA CYS A 175 2.89 -8.49 -0.94
C CYS A 175 3.26 -7.59 -2.11
N ARG A 176 2.28 -7.25 -2.94
CA ARG A 176 2.47 -6.24 -3.98
C ARG A 176 2.24 -4.83 -3.43
N GLY A 177 3.09 -3.89 -3.86
CA GLY A 177 2.86 -2.46 -3.69
C GLY A 177 1.81 -1.93 -4.65
N LEU A 178 0.96 -1.00 -4.19
CA LEU A 178 0.06 -0.22 -5.04
C LEU A 178 0.81 0.92 -5.75
N ALA A 179 1.69 1.61 -5.01
CA ALA A 179 2.51 2.70 -5.51
C ALA A 179 3.76 2.90 -4.64
N GLY A 180 4.84 3.41 -5.22
CA GLY A 180 5.98 3.98 -4.49
C GLY A 180 5.93 5.50 -4.54
N VAL A 181 6.25 6.20 -3.46
CA VAL A 181 6.23 7.67 -3.37
C VAL A 181 7.66 8.19 -3.32
N ALA A 182 8.13 8.76 -4.43
CA ALA A 182 9.50 9.25 -4.55
C ALA A 182 9.84 10.36 -3.55
N GLU A 183 8.87 11.24 -3.23
CA GLU A 183 9.02 12.32 -2.25
C GLU A 183 9.53 11.83 -0.88
N THR A 184 9.01 10.70 -0.42
CA THR A 184 9.20 10.20 0.96
C THR A 184 9.91 8.85 1.03
N GLY A 185 10.05 8.13 -0.09
CA GLY A 185 10.55 6.75 -0.09
C GLY A 185 9.54 5.75 0.49
N SER A 186 8.26 6.08 0.46
CA SER A 186 7.20 5.27 1.06
C SER A 186 6.55 4.34 0.04
N VAL A 187 6.04 3.20 0.49
CA VAL A 187 5.16 2.34 -0.31
C VAL A 187 3.72 2.45 0.18
N LEU A 188 2.77 2.54 -0.76
CA LEU A 188 1.34 2.42 -0.49
C LEU A 188 0.91 0.97 -0.66
N LEU A 189 0.15 0.49 0.32
CA LEU A 189 -0.42 -0.85 0.36
C LEU A 189 -1.93 -0.72 0.61
N ASP A 190 -2.73 -1.26 -0.29
CA ASP A 190 -4.18 -1.32 -0.13
C ASP A 190 -4.63 -2.66 0.47
N SER A 191 -5.75 -2.68 1.17
CA SER A 191 -6.43 -3.94 1.51
C SER A 191 -7.53 -4.25 0.50
N ARG A 192 -7.62 -5.50 0.05
CA ARG A 192 -8.67 -5.97 -0.87
C ARG A 192 -8.97 -7.45 -0.60
N PRO A 193 -10.04 -8.05 -1.16
CA PRO A 193 -10.16 -9.51 -1.18
C PRO A 193 -8.86 -10.16 -1.68
N GLY A 194 -8.35 -11.15 -0.95
CA GLY A 194 -7.04 -11.76 -1.24
C GLY A 194 -5.81 -11.02 -0.67
N ARG A 195 -5.94 -9.77 -0.21
CA ARG A 195 -4.85 -9.00 0.45
C ARG A 195 -5.30 -8.42 1.78
N ALA A 196 -4.94 -9.09 2.86
CA ALA A 196 -5.25 -8.63 4.20
C ALA A 196 -4.38 -7.42 4.59
N ALA A 197 -5.00 -6.40 5.20
CA ALA A 197 -4.27 -5.26 5.77
C ALA A 197 -3.19 -5.67 6.78
N THR A 198 -3.41 -6.80 7.47
CA THR A 198 -2.47 -7.35 8.45
C THR A 198 -1.14 -7.81 7.85
N LEU A 199 -1.03 -8.02 6.53
CA LEU A 199 0.25 -8.28 5.86
C LEU A 199 1.27 -7.14 6.07
N ALA A 200 0.79 -5.91 6.25
CA ALA A 200 1.63 -4.73 6.43
C ALA A 200 2.02 -4.44 7.89
N VAL A 201 1.42 -5.14 8.86
CA VAL A 201 1.58 -4.80 10.29
C VAL A 201 1.89 -5.97 11.20
N LEU A 202 1.50 -7.20 10.86
CA LEU A 202 1.67 -8.33 11.78
C LEU A 202 3.05 -8.98 11.66
N PRO A 203 3.55 -9.33 10.46
CA PRO A 203 4.90 -9.89 10.37
C PRO A 203 5.97 -8.84 10.60
N GLU A 204 6.99 -9.23 11.36
CA GLU A 204 8.14 -8.38 11.68
C GLU A 204 9.00 -8.04 10.45
N ASN A 205 8.91 -8.84 9.39
CA ASN A 205 9.72 -8.66 8.19
C ASN A 205 8.78 -8.58 7.00
N GLN A 206 8.87 -7.50 6.23
CA GLN A 206 7.98 -7.26 5.11
C GLN A 206 8.78 -7.12 3.82
N ILE A 207 8.42 -7.92 2.82
CA ILE A 207 8.92 -7.82 1.45
C ILE A 207 7.80 -7.27 0.58
N VAL A 208 8.06 -6.16 -0.09
CA VAL A 208 7.11 -5.50 -1.01
C VAL A 208 7.66 -5.56 -2.43
N VAL A 209 6.93 -6.22 -3.32
CA VAL A 209 7.24 -6.22 -4.75
C VAL A 209 6.50 -5.07 -5.42
N LEU A 210 7.24 -4.15 -6.03
CA LEU A 210 6.71 -2.94 -6.65
C LEU A 210 7.18 -2.83 -8.11
N ASP A 211 6.29 -2.43 -9.00
CA ASP A 211 6.65 -2.11 -10.39
C ASP A 211 7.29 -0.70 -10.43
N PRO A 212 8.46 -0.51 -11.05
CA PRO A 212 9.05 0.82 -11.23
C PRO A 212 8.09 1.84 -11.86
N ALA A 213 7.18 1.40 -12.75
CA ALA A 213 6.16 2.26 -13.37
C ALA A 213 5.09 2.74 -12.38
N ASP A 214 5.02 2.13 -11.20
CA ASP A 214 4.09 2.49 -10.13
C ASP A 214 4.70 3.46 -9.11
N VAL A 215 5.94 3.88 -9.34
CA VAL A 215 6.55 4.97 -8.58
C VAL A 215 5.98 6.30 -9.07
N VAL A 216 5.46 7.10 -8.15
CA VAL A 216 4.89 8.43 -8.36
C VAL A 216 5.73 9.50 -7.66
N GLY A 217 5.53 10.76 -8.04
CA GLY A 217 6.27 11.89 -7.47
C GLY A 217 5.93 12.12 -6.00
N GLY A 218 4.65 12.42 -5.72
CA GLY A 218 4.18 12.73 -4.37
C GLY A 218 3.04 11.83 -3.87
N LEU A 219 2.70 11.99 -2.59
CA LEU A 219 1.62 11.22 -1.97
C LEU A 219 0.25 11.48 -2.62
N ASN A 220 -0.01 12.71 -3.08
CA ASN A 220 -1.26 13.06 -3.77
C ASN A 220 -1.42 12.29 -5.09
N ASP A 221 -0.33 12.04 -5.81
CA ASP A 221 -0.34 11.23 -7.03
C ASP A 221 -0.67 9.76 -6.69
N ALA A 222 -0.16 9.27 -5.55
CA ALA A 222 -0.44 7.92 -5.08
C ALA A 222 -1.92 7.75 -4.69
N VAL A 223 -2.52 8.77 -4.05
CA VAL A 223 -3.96 8.82 -3.75
C VAL A 223 -4.79 8.95 -5.04
N THR A 224 -4.31 9.69 -6.04
CA THR A 224 -4.96 9.80 -7.35
C THR A 224 -4.98 8.45 -8.04
N ARG A 225 -3.85 7.72 -8.02
CA ARG A 225 -3.74 6.35 -8.53
C ARG A 225 -4.64 5.37 -7.78
N LEU A 226 -4.70 5.45 -6.45
CA LEU A 226 -5.63 4.67 -5.64
C LEU A 226 -7.08 4.89 -6.11
N ARG A 227 -7.50 6.15 -6.27
CA ARG A 227 -8.84 6.48 -6.78
C ARG A 227 -9.08 5.99 -8.21
N ALA A 228 -8.07 6.05 -9.07
CA ALA A 228 -8.20 5.53 -10.43
C ALA A 228 -8.43 4.01 -10.46
N GLY A 229 -7.79 3.24 -9.58
CA GLY A 229 -7.95 1.79 -9.51
C GLY A 229 -9.21 1.31 -8.77
N PHE A 230 -9.74 2.10 -7.83
CA PHE A 230 -10.88 1.70 -6.97
C PHE A 230 -12.18 2.49 -7.25
N GLY A 231 -12.11 3.54 -8.06
CA GLY A 231 -13.23 4.43 -8.32
C GLY A 231 -13.78 5.06 -7.03
N THR A 232 -15.10 4.94 -6.84
CA THR A 232 -15.80 5.46 -5.66
C THR A 232 -15.76 4.50 -4.46
N THR A 233 -15.37 3.24 -4.65
CA THR A 233 -15.37 2.21 -3.61
C THR A 233 -13.95 1.98 -3.12
N LEU A 234 -13.50 2.86 -2.24
CA LEU A 234 -12.16 2.79 -1.66
C LEU A 234 -11.96 1.50 -0.83
N PRO A 235 -10.73 0.99 -0.74
CA PRO A 235 -10.43 -0.16 0.11
C PRO A 235 -10.69 0.17 1.58
N ALA A 236 -11.00 -0.86 2.37
CA ALA A 236 -11.25 -0.71 3.80
C ALA A 236 -10.07 -0.11 4.58
N SER A 237 -8.85 -0.27 4.06
CA SER A 237 -7.65 0.34 4.61
C SER A 237 -6.61 0.60 3.52
N VAL A 238 -5.79 1.63 3.74
CA VAL A 238 -4.57 1.92 2.98
C VAL A 238 -3.48 2.20 3.99
N MET A 239 -2.35 1.52 3.84
CA MET A 239 -1.17 1.68 4.67
C MET A 239 -0.07 2.36 3.87
N ILE A 240 0.55 3.37 4.47
CA ILE A 240 1.71 4.07 3.91
C ILE A 240 2.90 3.69 4.77
N VAL A 241 3.81 2.88 4.25
CA VAL A 241 4.96 2.36 4.99
C VAL A 241 6.22 3.08 4.52
N THR A 242 6.94 3.71 5.46
CA THR A 242 8.15 4.51 5.18
C THR A 242 9.33 3.95 5.96
N GLY A 243 9.96 2.91 5.42
CA GLY A 243 11.00 2.17 6.12
C GLY A 243 10.47 1.31 7.28
N PRO A 244 11.36 0.62 8.01
CA PRO A 244 11.01 -0.16 9.18
C PRO A 244 10.49 0.72 10.33
N SER A 245 9.56 0.17 11.10
CA SER A 245 8.95 0.85 12.25
C SER A 245 9.95 0.99 13.39
N ARG A 246 10.39 2.22 13.62
CA ARG A 246 11.17 2.63 14.79
C ARG A 246 10.25 3.40 15.74
N THR A 247 9.60 2.72 16.66
CA THR A 247 8.91 3.38 17.79
C THR A 247 9.96 3.87 18.78
N GLY A 248 10.49 5.06 18.50
CA GLY A 248 11.42 5.78 19.36
C GLY A 248 10.84 7.10 19.83
N ASP A 249 9.63 7.11 20.40
CA ASP A 249 9.14 8.24 21.20
C ASP A 249 7.87 7.91 22.04
N ILE A 250 7.89 6.85 22.85
CA ILE A 250 6.83 6.67 23.86
C ILE A 250 7.39 6.56 25.29
N GLU A 251 8.62 6.05 25.53
CA GLU A 251 9.18 5.98 26.89
C GLU A 251 10.74 6.03 26.96
N GLN A 252 11.42 6.71 26.02
CA GLN A 252 12.90 6.74 25.90
C GLN A 252 13.63 5.38 25.73
N THR A 253 12.91 4.25 25.72
CA THR A 253 13.41 2.95 25.26
C THR A 253 12.96 2.66 23.83
N LEU A 254 13.91 2.34 22.95
CA LEU A 254 13.63 1.85 21.59
C LEU A 254 12.92 0.50 21.67
N GLN A 255 11.60 0.50 21.59
CA GLN A 255 10.85 -0.70 21.21
C GLN A 255 10.79 -0.71 19.69
N MET A 256 11.44 -1.67 19.04
CA MET A 256 11.27 -1.87 17.59
C MET A 256 10.06 -2.80 17.37
N GLY A 257 9.19 -2.49 16.40
CA GLY A 257 8.16 -3.43 15.92
C GLY A 257 6.74 -3.28 16.49
N ALA A 258 6.40 -2.23 17.22
CA ALA A 258 5.06 -2.09 17.82
C ALA A 258 3.95 -1.76 16.79
N HIS A 259 4.27 -1.08 15.69
CA HIS A 259 3.29 -0.54 14.73
C HIS A 259 3.69 -0.70 13.25
N GLY A 260 4.57 -1.65 12.93
CA GLY A 260 5.00 -1.95 11.56
C GLY A 260 6.21 -2.88 11.55
N PRO A 261 6.72 -3.26 10.37
CA PRO A 261 7.78 -4.26 10.28
C PRO A 261 9.09 -3.75 10.89
N LEU A 262 9.83 -4.64 11.54
CA LEU A 262 11.23 -4.46 11.94
C LEU A 262 12.16 -4.30 10.73
N ARG A 263 11.81 -4.93 9.60
CA ARG A 263 12.57 -4.86 8.34
C ARG A 263 11.63 -4.68 7.16
N LEU A 264 11.95 -3.72 6.30
CA LEU A 264 11.26 -3.50 5.04
C LEU A 264 12.22 -3.70 3.88
N HIS A 265 11.92 -4.67 3.01
CA HIS A 265 12.65 -4.90 1.76
C HIS A 265 11.72 -4.59 0.58
N ILE A 266 12.06 -3.58 -0.21
CA ILE A 266 11.34 -3.22 -1.43
C ILE A 266 12.09 -3.80 -2.62
N ILE A 267 11.42 -4.63 -3.42
CA ILE A 267 12.00 -5.21 -4.62
C ILE A 267 11.29 -4.59 -5.82
N LEU A 268 12.02 -3.79 -6.57
CA LEU A 268 11.58 -3.21 -7.83
C LEU A 268 11.69 -4.27 -8.93
N VAL A 269 10.57 -4.60 -9.55
CA VAL A 269 10.50 -5.62 -10.60
C VAL A 269 9.86 -5.02 -11.83
N ASP A 270 10.66 -4.85 -12.88
CA ASP A 270 10.16 -4.46 -14.19
C ASP A 270 9.49 -5.68 -14.85
N ARG A 271 8.25 -5.52 -15.30
CA ARG A 271 7.44 -6.63 -15.81
C ARG A 271 6.81 -6.24 -17.16
N PRO A 272 6.82 -7.12 -18.17
CA PRO A 272 5.84 -7.06 -19.23
C PRO A 272 4.44 -7.35 -18.64
N VAL A 273 3.59 -6.34 -18.63
CA VAL A 273 2.27 -6.32 -17.96
C VAL A 273 1.38 -7.51 -18.38
N PRO A 274 0.68 -8.15 -17.42
CA PRO A 274 -0.74 -8.40 -17.67
C PRO A 274 -1.66 -7.92 -16.52
N ASP A 275 -2.83 -7.43 -16.97
CA ASP A 275 -4.03 -6.93 -16.29
C ASP A 275 -3.87 -5.92 -15.16
N ARG A 276 -4.00 -4.65 -15.57
CA ARG A 276 -4.58 -3.61 -14.70
C ARG A 276 -6.09 -3.86 -14.60
N PRO A 277 -6.71 -3.63 -13.42
CA PRO A 277 -8.16 -3.63 -13.31
C PRO A 277 -8.80 -2.59 -14.24
#